data_AF-A0A357TKI2-F1
#
_entry.id   AF-A0A357TKI2-F1
#
_cell.length_a   1.000
_cell.length_b   1.000
_cell.length_c   1.000
_cell.angle_alpha   90.00
_cell.angle_beta   90.00
_cell.angle_gamma   90.00
#
_symmetry.space_group_name_H-M   'P 1'
#
loop_
_entity.id
_entity.type
_entity.pdbx_description
1 polymer ?
#
loop_
_entity_poly.entity_id
_entity_poly.type
_entity_poly.pdbx_seq_one_letter_code
_entity_poly.pdbx_strand_id
1 'polypeptide(L)'
;MIPFNIPPQVGTELDYMRQAMANNKICGDGPFTHRCDEWMEQRFHAGKVLLTTSGTTALEMAALLCGIQPGDEVILPSYTFSSTATAFVLAGAKLVFVDIRPDTMNIDEAKIEPAITEKTKVICVMHYAGVACDMDTIMQIARRHNLKVVEDAAQGVMA
;
A
#
# COMPACT_ATOMS: atom_id res chain seq x y z
N MET A 1 -18.22 25.04 -13.91
CA MET A 1 -17.31 23.90 -14.17
C MET A 1 -17.35 23.02 -12.93
N ILE A 2 -17.69 21.74 -13.06
CA ILE A 2 -17.71 20.79 -11.93
C ILE A 2 -16.34 20.08 -11.92
N PRO A 3 -15.52 20.23 -10.87
CA PRO A 3 -14.22 19.56 -10.79
C PRO A 3 -14.39 18.07 -10.48
N PHE A 4 -13.44 17.24 -10.92
CA PHE A 4 -13.40 15.80 -10.61
C PHE A 4 -13.05 15.54 -9.13
N ASN A 5 -12.14 16.32 -8.54
CA ASN A 5 -11.74 16.20 -7.15
C ASN A 5 -11.56 17.58 -6.50
N ILE A 6 -11.98 17.68 -5.25
CA ILE A 6 -11.68 18.80 -4.35
C ILE A 6 -11.12 18.16 -3.07
N PRO A 7 -9.95 18.58 -2.57
CA PRO A 7 -9.42 18.07 -1.32
C PRO A 7 -10.39 18.27 -0.15
N PRO A 8 -10.52 17.30 0.77
CA PRO A 8 -11.32 17.46 1.97
C PRO A 8 -10.84 18.66 2.81
N GLN A 9 -11.78 19.49 3.26
CA GLN A 9 -11.55 20.56 4.21
C GLN A 9 -12.58 20.45 5.34
N VAL A 10 -12.10 20.13 6.54
CA VAL A 10 -12.87 19.95 7.78
C VAL A 10 -13.04 21.27 8.54
N GLY A 11 -12.06 22.18 8.43
CA GLY A 11 -12.10 23.52 9.03
C GLY A 11 -11.20 23.71 10.25
N THR A 12 -10.55 22.65 10.75
CA THR A 12 -9.64 22.69 11.92
C THR A 12 -8.16 22.58 11.55
N GLU A 13 -7.84 22.43 10.26
CA GLU A 13 -6.47 22.17 9.79
C GLU A 13 -5.52 23.31 10.13
N LEU A 14 -5.96 24.56 9.93
CA LEU A 14 -5.15 25.75 10.25
C LEU A 14 -4.79 25.80 11.73
N ASP A 15 -5.69 25.38 12.62
CA ASP A 15 -5.46 25.41 14.06
C ASP A 15 -4.45 24.34 14.47
N TYR A 16 -4.53 23.14 13.91
CA TYR A 16 -3.53 22.10 14.16
C TYR A 16 -2.16 22.45 13.58
N MET A 17 -2.10 23.09 12.42
CA MET A 17 -0.82 23.60 11.88
C MET A 17 -0.20 24.67 12.79
N ARG A 18 -1.00 25.61 13.30
CA ARG A 18 -0.52 26.61 14.28
C ARG A 18 0.00 25.93 15.55
N GLN A 19 -0.70 24.93 16.08
CA GLN A 19 -0.24 24.15 17.24
C GLN A 19 1.08 23.43 16.96
N ALA A 20 1.23 22.81 15.78
CA ALA A 20 2.46 22.13 15.39
C ALA A 20 3.65 23.10 15.32
N MET A 21 3.46 24.29 14.73
CA MET A 21 4.47 25.35 14.67
C MET A 21 4.84 25.87 16.06
N ALA A 22 3.85 26.10 16.93
CA ALA A 22 4.07 26.59 18.29
C ALA A 22 4.88 25.59 19.16
N ASN A 23 4.77 24.29 18.87
CA ASN A 23 5.50 23.24 19.59
C ASN A 23 6.99 23.16 19.22
N ASN A 24 7.48 23.96 18.26
CA ASN A 24 8.89 24.01 17.81
C ASN A 24 9.51 22.65 17.40
N LYS A 25 8.68 21.64 17.11
CA LYS A 25 9.05 20.30 16.65
C LYS A 25 8.29 20.01 15.36
N ILE A 26 8.79 20.59 14.27
CA ILE A 26 8.18 20.55 12.93
C ILE A 26 8.79 19.49 12.00
N CYS A 27 9.80 18.75 12.46
CA CYS A 27 10.33 17.58 11.76
C CYS A 27 9.52 16.32 12.10
N GLY A 28 9.85 15.20 11.43
CA GLY A 28 9.23 13.90 11.68
C GLY A 28 9.28 13.45 13.15
N ASP A 29 8.46 12.46 13.47
CA ASP A 29 8.28 11.91 14.81
C ASP A 29 7.94 13.00 15.84
N GLY A 30 7.04 13.89 15.44
CA GLY A 30 6.47 14.92 16.30
C GLY A 30 5.17 14.47 16.96
N PRO A 31 4.58 15.30 17.83
CA PRO A 31 3.35 14.96 18.56
C PRO A 31 2.18 14.59 17.64
N PHE A 32 2.04 15.25 16.48
CA PHE A 32 0.96 14.95 15.54
C PHE A 32 1.21 13.67 14.74
N THR A 33 2.47 13.32 14.47
CA THR A 33 2.82 12.00 13.89
C THR A 33 2.36 10.90 14.82
N HIS A 34 2.75 10.95 16.10
CA HIS A 34 2.35 9.93 17.07
C HIS A 34 0.84 9.84 17.27
N ARG A 35 0.12 10.96 17.31
CA ARG A 35 -1.35 10.96 17.39
C ARG A 35 -2.00 10.26 16.20
N CYS A 36 -1.48 10.47 14.99
CA CYS A 36 -1.97 9.79 13.79
C CYS A 36 -1.62 8.31 13.82
N ASP A 37 -0.38 7.95 14.18
CA ASP A 37 0.06 6.56 14.30
C ASP A 37 -0.83 5.79 15.28
N GLU A 38 -1.00 6.31 16.51
CA GLU A 38 -1.82 5.70 17.56
C GLU A 38 -3.27 5.55 17.13
N TRP A 39 -3.84 6.58 16.50
CA TRP A 39 -5.21 6.51 16.00
C TRP A 39 -5.37 5.42 14.94
N MET A 40 -4.44 5.32 13.97
CA MET A 40 -4.49 4.31 12.93
C MET A 40 -4.23 2.89 13.47
N GLU A 41 -3.27 2.73 14.38
CA GLU A 41 -2.99 1.45 15.07
C GLU A 41 -4.25 0.93 15.78
N GLN A 42 -4.93 1.81 16.52
CA GLN A 42 -6.18 1.46 17.20
C GLN A 42 -7.33 1.21 16.23
N ARG A 43 -7.49 2.07 15.21
CA ARG A 43 -8.64 2.04 14.30
C ARG A 43 -8.62 0.87 13.34
N PHE A 44 -7.43 0.49 12.88
CA PHE A 44 -7.19 -0.56 11.89
C PHE A 44 -6.63 -1.85 12.50
N HIS A 45 -6.41 -1.87 13.82
CA HIS A 45 -5.79 -3.01 14.52
C HIS A 45 -4.41 -3.38 13.94
N ALA A 46 -3.67 -2.38 13.47
CA ALA A 46 -2.33 -2.57 12.92
C ALA A 46 -1.30 -2.72 14.05
N GLY A 47 -0.32 -3.61 13.87
CA GLY A 47 0.74 -3.80 14.86
C GLY A 47 1.67 -2.59 15.00
N LYS A 48 1.85 -1.82 13.92
CA LYS A 48 2.56 -0.55 13.92
C LYS A 48 2.10 0.29 12.72
N VAL A 49 2.03 1.61 12.90
CA VAL A 49 1.87 2.58 11.82
C VAL A 49 3.08 3.52 11.78
N LEU A 50 3.51 3.85 10.57
CA LEU A 50 4.63 4.74 10.28
C LEU A 50 4.22 5.70 9.18
N LEU A 51 4.07 6.99 9.50
CA LEU A 51 3.79 8.00 8.49
C LEU A 51 5.00 8.22 7.57
N THR A 52 4.74 8.19 6.26
CA THR A 52 5.70 8.54 5.21
C THR A 52 5.27 9.83 4.51
N THR A 53 6.09 10.29 3.56
CA THR A 53 5.80 11.53 2.81
C THR A 53 4.83 11.30 1.64
N SER A 54 4.56 10.05 1.27
CA SER A 54 3.61 9.67 0.21
C SER A 54 3.30 8.17 0.24
N GLY A 55 2.22 7.76 -0.43
CA GLY A 55 1.94 6.33 -0.68
C GLY A 55 3.07 5.65 -1.47
N THR A 56 3.74 6.36 -2.39
CA THR A 56 4.89 5.86 -3.13
C THR A 56 6.07 5.51 -2.21
N THR A 57 6.44 6.41 -1.29
CA THR A 57 7.54 6.15 -0.35
C THR A 57 7.20 5.05 0.66
N ALA A 58 5.91 4.87 0.99
CA ALA A 58 5.44 3.73 1.78
C ALA A 58 5.64 2.40 1.03
N LEU A 59 5.32 2.34 -0.26
CA LEU A 59 5.54 1.15 -1.09
C LEU A 59 7.02 0.84 -1.27
N GLU A 60 7.86 1.87 -1.49
CA GLU A 60 9.33 1.71 -1.56
C GLU A 60 9.88 1.14 -0.24
N MET A 61 9.44 1.67 0.90
CA MET A 61 9.79 1.14 2.22
C MET A 61 9.32 -0.30 2.39
N ALA A 62 8.09 -0.64 1.96
CA ALA A 62 7.57 -2.00 2.03
C ALA A 62 8.38 -2.97 1.16
N ALA A 63 8.81 -2.56 -0.03
CA ALA A 63 9.67 -3.37 -0.90
C ALA A 63 11.04 -3.66 -0.25
N LEU A 64 11.66 -2.66 0.38
CA LEU A 64 12.89 -2.82 1.15
C LEU A 64 12.71 -3.78 2.34
N LEU A 65 11.63 -3.63 3.12
CA LEU A 65 11.31 -4.50 4.26
C LEU A 65 10.95 -5.93 3.83
N CYS A 66 10.44 -6.11 2.62
CA CYS A 66 10.25 -7.42 2.04
C CYS A 66 11.58 -8.15 1.78
N GLY A 67 12.71 -7.43 1.76
CA GLY A 67 14.04 -8.00 1.57
C GLY A 67 14.31 -8.40 0.12
N ILE A 68 13.62 -7.77 -0.83
CA ILE A 68 13.75 -8.03 -2.27
C ILE A 68 15.22 -7.92 -2.68
N GLN A 69 15.67 -8.91 -3.46
CA GLN A 69 16.98 -8.94 -4.09
C GLN A 69 16.85 -8.84 -5.62
N PRO A 70 17.92 -8.40 -6.32
CA PRO A 70 17.95 -8.40 -7.77
C PRO A 70 17.56 -9.76 -8.37
N GLY A 71 16.52 -9.77 -9.21
CA GLY A 71 16.02 -10.97 -9.88
C GLY A 71 14.92 -11.74 -9.14
N ASP A 72 14.56 -11.34 -7.92
CA ASP A 72 13.33 -11.81 -7.26
C ASP A 72 12.10 -11.37 -8.07
N GLU A 73 11.03 -12.15 -8.02
CA GLU A 73 9.79 -11.87 -8.72
C GLU A 73 8.70 -11.34 -7.77
N VAL A 74 7.99 -10.31 -8.23
CA VAL A 74 6.82 -9.74 -7.55
C VAL A 74 5.62 -9.84 -8.46
N ILE A 75 4.57 -10.51 -7.98
CA ILE A 75 3.29 -10.63 -8.66
C ILE A 75 2.44 -9.41 -8.33
N LEU A 76 1.86 -8.76 -9.33
CA LEU A 76 0.99 -7.58 -9.16
C LEU A 76 0.05 -7.40 -10.35
N PRO A 77 -1.08 -6.67 -10.22
CA PRO A 77 -1.93 -6.38 -11.37
C PRO A 77 -1.25 -5.42 -12.35
N SER A 78 -1.48 -5.61 -13.65
CA SER A 78 -1.05 -4.60 -14.65
C SER A 78 -1.91 -3.33 -14.61
N TYR A 79 -3.14 -3.44 -14.11
CA TYR A 79 -4.06 -2.32 -13.91
C TYR A 79 -3.89 -1.78 -12.48
N THR A 80 -2.94 -0.88 -12.30
CA THR A 80 -2.66 -0.20 -11.04
C THR A 80 -1.97 1.14 -11.30
N PHE A 81 -1.75 1.95 -10.27
CA PHE A 81 -0.93 3.15 -10.38
C PHE A 81 0.56 2.77 -10.52
N SER A 82 1.33 3.54 -11.29
CA SER A 82 2.72 3.19 -11.62
C SER A 82 3.62 2.99 -10.41
N SER A 83 3.37 3.71 -9.31
CA SER A 83 4.15 3.57 -8.07
C SER A 83 4.15 2.15 -7.49
N THR A 84 3.06 1.38 -7.64
CA THR A 84 3.00 -0.02 -7.21
C THR A 84 4.11 -0.83 -7.88
N ALA A 85 4.30 -0.65 -9.19
CA ALA A 85 5.34 -1.33 -9.96
C ALA A 85 6.73 -0.74 -9.69
N THR A 86 6.86 0.60 -9.69
CA THR A 86 8.15 1.29 -9.56
C THR A 86 8.84 0.98 -8.24
N ALA A 87 8.10 0.87 -7.13
CA ALA A 87 8.67 0.57 -5.81
C ALA A 87 9.47 -0.75 -5.81
N PHE A 88 8.94 -1.81 -6.41
CA PHE A 88 9.63 -3.11 -6.47
C PHE A 88 10.74 -3.15 -7.52
N VAL A 89 10.58 -2.44 -8.64
CA VAL A 89 11.66 -2.30 -9.64
C VAL A 89 12.87 -1.59 -9.04
N LEU A 90 12.66 -0.54 -8.23
CA LEU A 90 13.75 0.16 -7.54
C LEU A 90 14.49 -0.74 -6.55
N ALA A 91 13.80 -1.73 -5.97
CA ALA A 91 14.42 -2.75 -5.13
C ALA A 91 15.12 -3.88 -5.93
N GLY A 92 15.04 -3.87 -7.26
CA GLY A 92 15.68 -4.85 -8.16
C GLY A 92 14.79 -6.03 -8.56
N ALA A 93 13.50 -6.02 -8.23
CA ALA A 93 12.59 -7.10 -8.60
C ALA A 93 12.28 -7.11 -10.11
N LYS A 94 12.01 -8.30 -10.62
CA LYS A 94 11.31 -8.53 -11.87
C LYS A 94 9.81 -8.58 -11.60
N LEU A 95 9.04 -7.84 -12.39
CA LEU A 95 7.58 -7.80 -12.26
C LEU A 95 6.93 -8.96 -13.02
N VAL A 96 5.96 -9.61 -12.39
CA VAL A 96 5.11 -10.65 -12.99
C VAL A 96 3.68 -10.14 -12.96
N PHE A 97 3.20 -9.63 -14.10
CA PHE A 97 1.87 -9.07 -14.18
C PHE A 97 0.81 -10.16 -14.26
N VAL A 98 -0.21 -10.02 -13.41
CA VAL A 98 -1.41 -10.85 -13.43
C VAL A 98 -2.61 -9.99 -13.85
N ASP A 99 -3.52 -10.60 -14.58
CA ASP A 99 -4.71 -9.93 -15.10
C ASP A 99 -5.73 -9.64 -13.98
N ILE A 100 -6.71 -8.79 -14.27
CA ILE A 100 -7.74 -8.38 -13.32
C ILE A 100 -9.07 -9.08 -13.57
N ARG A 101 -9.98 -9.01 -12.59
CA ARG A 101 -11.38 -9.35 -12.81
C ARG A 101 -12.14 -8.13 -13.34
N PRO A 102 -13.03 -8.28 -14.34
CA PRO A 102 -13.74 -7.15 -14.95
C PRO A 102 -14.84 -6.55 -14.06
N ASP A 103 -15.28 -7.24 -13.01
CA ASP A 103 -16.35 -6.81 -12.10
C ASP A 103 -15.86 -5.84 -11.01
N THR A 104 -14.60 -5.97 -10.61
CA THR A 104 -13.98 -5.28 -9.48
C THR A 104 -12.73 -4.51 -9.88
N MET A 105 -12.15 -4.82 -11.04
CA MET A 105 -10.87 -4.30 -11.53
C MET A 105 -9.67 -4.63 -10.63
N ASN A 106 -9.89 -5.45 -9.60
CA ASN A 106 -8.85 -6.00 -8.75
C ASN A 106 -8.16 -7.19 -9.42
N ILE A 107 -6.94 -7.51 -8.98
CA ILE A 107 -6.18 -8.67 -9.45
C ILE A 107 -7.04 -9.95 -9.36
N ASP A 108 -7.03 -10.75 -10.42
CA ASP A 108 -7.75 -12.02 -10.49
C ASP A 108 -7.01 -13.08 -9.67
N GLU A 109 -7.54 -13.37 -8.48
CA GLU A 109 -6.96 -14.30 -7.52
C GLU A 109 -6.74 -15.71 -8.09
N ALA A 110 -7.58 -16.14 -9.04
CA ALA A 110 -7.45 -17.45 -9.69
C ALA A 110 -6.23 -17.53 -10.62
N LYS A 111 -5.71 -16.39 -11.08
CA LYS A 111 -4.54 -16.29 -11.97
C LYS A 111 -3.22 -16.06 -11.23
N ILE A 112 -3.23 -15.87 -9.91
CA ILE A 112 -2.02 -15.65 -9.11
C ILE A 112 -1.19 -16.93 -9.00
N GLU A 113 -1.79 -18.04 -8.55
CA GLU A 113 -1.05 -19.28 -8.29
C GLU A 113 -0.33 -19.83 -9.54
N PRO A 114 -0.93 -19.81 -10.76
CA PRO A 114 -0.23 -20.18 -11.99
C PRO A 114 0.96 -19.28 -12.37
N ALA A 115 1.03 -18.05 -11.85
CA ALA A 115 2.11 -17.11 -12.13
C ALA A 115 3.30 -17.24 -11.15
N ILE A 116 3.18 -18.07 -10.12
CA ILE A 116 4.23 -18.28 -9.12
C ILE A 116 5.37 -19.11 -9.73
N THR A 117 6.61 -18.70 -9.43
CA THR A 117 7.85 -19.41 -9.75
C THR A 117 8.70 -19.56 -8.49
N GLU A 118 9.81 -20.29 -8.57
CA GLU A 118 10.81 -20.35 -7.49
C GLU A 118 11.41 -18.99 -7.10
N LYS A 119 11.28 -17.97 -7.97
CA LYS A 119 11.80 -16.62 -7.74
C LYS A 119 10.75 -15.71 -7.10
N THR A 120 9.49 -16.10 -7.05
CA THR A 120 8.44 -15.27 -6.46
C THR A 120 8.69 -15.05 -4.98
N LYS A 121 8.63 -13.80 -4.54
CA LYS A 121 8.79 -13.40 -3.12
C LYS A 121 7.59 -12.68 -2.56
N VAL A 122 6.93 -11.87 -3.37
CA VAL A 122 5.86 -10.97 -2.93
C VAL A 122 4.70 -11.05 -3.91
N ILE A 123 3.49 -11.05 -3.36
CA ILE A 123 2.27 -10.69 -4.08
C ILE A 123 1.90 -9.28 -3.62
N CYS A 124 1.93 -8.30 -4.52
CA CYS A 124 1.46 -6.95 -4.26
C CYS A 124 0.09 -6.74 -4.90
N VAL A 125 -0.91 -6.46 -4.08
CA VAL A 125 -2.30 -6.26 -4.52
C VAL A 125 -2.68 -4.79 -4.44
N MET A 126 -3.65 -4.36 -5.23
CA MET A 126 -4.19 -3.00 -5.17
C MET A 126 -5.70 -3.08 -4.92
N HIS A 127 -6.19 -2.38 -3.90
CA HIS A 127 -7.63 -2.30 -3.60
C HIS A 127 -8.26 -1.17 -4.40
N TYR A 128 -8.64 -1.48 -5.64
CA TYR A 128 -9.11 -0.50 -6.59
C TYR A 128 -10.43 0.15 -6.15
N ALA A 129 -10.50 1.47 -6.24
CA ALA A 129 -11.65 2.29 -5.84
C ALA A 129 -12.13 2.04 -4.39
N GLY A 130 -11.23 1.57 -3.52
CA GLY A 130 -11.55 1.20 -2.13
C GLY A 130 -12.23 -0.16 -1.99
N VAL A 131 -12.43 -0.92 -3.07
CA VAL A 131 -12.95 -2.29 -3.00
C VAL A 131 -11.81 -3.24 -2.72
N ALA A 132 -11.90 -3.99 -1.62
CA ALA A 132 -10.89 -4.98 -1.25
C ALA A 132 -10.75 -6.09 -2.31
N CYS A 133 -9.54 -6.62 -2.47
CA CYS A 133 -9.31 -7.87 -3.21
C CYS A 133 -9.90 -9.04 -2.42
N ASP A 134 -10.01 -10.23 -3.03
CA ASP A 134 -10.30 -11.45 -2.28
C ASP A 134 -9.09 -11.88 -1.44
N MET A 135 -8.92 -11.20 -0.30
CA MET A 135 -7.75 -11.36 0.56
C MET A 135 -7.71 -12.73 1.23
N ASP A 136 -8.84 -13.39 1.46
CA ASP A 136 -8.84 -14.75 2.00
C ASP A 136 -8.17 -15.72 1.02
N THR A 137 -8.56 -15.68 -0.25
CA THR A 137 -7.95 -16.52 -1.30
C THR A 137 -6.47 -16.16 -1.51
N ILE A 138 -6.15 -14.86 -1.61
CA ILE A 138 -4.76 -14.39 -1.80
C ILE A 138 -3.86 -14.80 -0.65
N MET A 139 -4.29 -14.62 0.60
CA MET A 139 -3.51 -15.00 1.78
C MET A 139 -3.36 -16.51 1.91
N GLN A 140 -4.34 -17.31 1.49
CA GLN A 140 -4.21 -18.77 1.41
C GLN A 140 -3.14 -19.19 0.39
N ILE A 141 -3.13 -18.59 -0.80
CA ILE A 141 -2.07 -18.82 -1.82
C ILE A 141 -0.71 -18.44 -1.23
N ALA A 142 -0.58 -17.22 -0.70
CA ALA A 142 0.68 -16.72 -0.16
C ALA A 142 1.25 -17.63 0.94
N ARG A 143 0.41 -18.11 1.87
CA ARG A 143 0.83 -19.03 2.94
C ARG A 143 1.32 -20.38 2.40
N ARG A 144 0.63 -20.97 1.41
CA ARG A 144 1.04 -22.26 0.81
C ARG A 144 2.41 -22.18 0.13
N HIS A 145 2.74 -21.03 -0.44
CA HIS A 145 3.99 -20.80 -1.17
C HIS A 145 5.03 -20.01 -0.37
N ASN A 146 4.78 -19.73 0.91
CA ASN A 146 5.65 -18.95 1.80
C ASN A 146 6.03 -17.57 1.22
N LEU A 147 5.06 -16.88 0.63
CA LEU A 147 5.19 -15.55 0.04
C LEU A 147 4.73 -14.46 1.02
N LYS A 148 5.33 -13.28 0.92
CA LYS A 148 4.82 -12.07 1.59
C LYS A 148 3.70 -11.45 0.75
N VAL A 149 2.79 -10.74 1.40
CA VAL A 149 1.74 -9.95 0.74
C VAL A 149 1.92 -8.48 1.11
N VAL A 150 1.85 -7.60 0.10
CA VAL A 150 1.86 -6.14 0.28
C VAL A 150 0.57 -5.59 -0.29
N GLU A 151 -0.23 -4.95 0.55
CA GLU A 151 -1.49 -4.30 0.16
C GLU A 151 -1.21 -2.84 -0.22
N ASP A 152 -1.36 -2.51 -1.50
CA ASP A 152 -1.50 -1.12 -1.95
C ASP A 152 -2.94 -0.67 -1.67
N ALA A 153 -3.11 -0.13 -0.46
CA ALA A 153 -4.38 0.38 0.06
C ALA A 153 -4.50 1.91 -0.09
N ALA A 154 -3.83 2.52 -1.07
CA ALA A 154 -3.85 3.97 -1.28
C ALA A 154 -5.28 4.54 -1.41
N GLN A 155 -6.23 3.74 -1.89
CA GLN A 155 -7.63 4.11 -2.08
C GLN A 155 -8.58 3.48 -1.04
N GLY A 156 -8.05 2.74 -0.06
CA GLY A 156 -8.82 1.89 0.85
C GLY A 156 -8.92 2.41 2.29
N VAL A 157 -8.54 3.65 2.57
CA VAL A 157 -8.66 4.20 3.92
C VAL A 157 -10.12 4.22 4.35
N MET A 158 -10.46 3.43 5.37
CA MET A 158 -11.82 3.28 5.94
C MET A 158 -12.84 2.53 5.07
N ALA A 159 -12.40 1.84 4.02
CA ALA A 159 -13.29 1.05 3.16
C ALA A 159 -13.69 -0.31 3.78
#